data_AF-A0A536VF42-F1
#
_entry.id   AF-A0A536VF42-F1
#
_cell.length_a   1.000
_cell.length_b   1.000
_cell.length_c   1.000
_cell.angle_alpha   90.00
_cell.angle_beta   90.00
_cell.angle_gamma   90.00
#
_symmetry.space_group_name_H-M   'P 1'
#
loop_
_entity.id
_entity.type
_entity.pdbx_description
1 polymer ?
#
loop_
_entity_poly.entity_id
_entity_poly.type
_entity_poly.pdbx_seq_one_letter_code
_entity_poly.pdbx_strand_id
1 'polypeptide(L)'
;MLAVPPGYATAVWPPSGLALAAVLLAGNRAWPGIWLGAALANVAVQSSALAALFIGTGNTLEAVVGASLIRRFIGAPRRFEHGEDVFKFVGSIAIASMIAATIGVLSIVATGAIPWADFPGHWWTWWQGDTTGIII
;
A
#
# COMPACT_ATOMS: atom_id res chain seq x y z
N MET A 1 -3.22 -18.26 7.10
CA MET A 1 -3.81 -17.03 6.53
C MET A 1 -5.12 -16.75 7.26
N LEU A 2 -5.17 -15.70 8.08
CA LEU A 2 -6.43 -15.22 8.67
C LEU A 2 -7.01 -14.17 7.71
N ALA A 3 -7.64 -14.66 6.64
CA ALA A 3 -8.48 -13.84 5.78
C ALA A 3 -9.93 -14.05 6.23
N VAL A 4 -10.67 -12.98 6.48
CA VAL A 4 -12.13 -13.03 6.66
C VAL A 4 -12.73 -13.33 5.27
N PRO A 5 -13.49 -14.42 5.07
CA PRO A 5 -14.09 -14.70 3.76
C PRO A 5 -15.22 -13.69 3.43
N PRO A 6 -15.34 -13.17 2.19
CA PRO A 6 -14.44 -13.24 1.04
C PRO A 6 -13.57 -11.97 0.97
N GLY A 7 -12.40 -11.98 1.60
CA GLY A 7 -11.55 -10.80 1.72
C GLY A 7 -10.35 -10.86 0.78
N TYR A 8 -10.32 -9.97 -0.21
CA TYR A 8 -9.13 -9.67 -1.03
C TYR A 8 -8.01 -8.95 -0.24
N ALA A 9 -8.18 -8.74 1.06
CA ALA A 9 -7.27 -8.00 1.92
C ALA A 9 -6.95 -8.81 3.20
N THR A 10 -5.68 -8.79 3.60
CA THR A 10 -5.20 -9.42 4.83
C THR A 10 -5.10 -8.39 5.95
N ALA A 11 -5.22 -8.82 7.21
CA ALA A 11 -5.13 -7.93 8.37
C ALA A 11 -3.77 -7.20 8.47
N VAL A 12 -2.72 -7.78 7.89
CA VAL A 12 -1.37 -7.20 7.77
C VAL A 12 -0.85 -7.54 6.38
N TRP A 13 -0.28 -6.57 5.67
CA TRP A 13 0.32 -6.77 4.35
C TRP A 13 1.81 -6.35 4.35
N PRO A 14 2.72 -7.26 4.73
CA PRO A 14 4.16 -6.98 4.81
C PRO A 14 4.82 -6.44 3.51
N PRO A 15 4.36 -6.80 2.29
CA PRO A 15 4.95 -6.25 1.07
C PRO A 15 4.93 -4.71 0.99
N SER A 16 3.94 -4.04 1.57
CA SER A 16 3.87 -2.57 1.58
C SER A 16 5.00 -1.97 2.44
N GLY A 17 5.28 -2.56 3.61
CA GLY A 17 6.43 -2.20 4.44
C GLY A 17 7.76 -2.40 3.71
N LEU A 18 7.91 -3.53 3.03
CA LEU A 18 9.11 -3.83 2.24
C LEU A 18 9.30 -2.83 1.08
N ALA A 19 8.23 -2.49 0.36
CA ALA A 19 8.25 -1.53 -0.73
C ALA A 19 8.66 -0.13 -0.23
N LEU A 20 8.06 0.33 0.87
CA LEU A 20 8.44 1.59 1.49
C LEU A 20 9.91 1.58 1.93
N ALA A 21 10.36 0.53 2.62
CA ALA A 21 11.73 0.38 3.06
C ALA A 21 12.71 0.42 1.88
N ALA A 22 12.38 -0.26 0.77
CA ALA A 22 13.17 -0.21 -0.46
C ALA A 22 13.29 1.22 -1.00
N VAL A 23 12.19 1.99 -1.03
CA VAL A 23 12.25 3.40 -1.45
C VAL A 23 13.06 4.24 -0.47
N LEU A 24 12.91 4.06 0.84
CA LEU A 24 13.64 4.82 1.85
C LEU A 24 15.16 4.56 1.78
N LEU A 25 15.58 3.31 1.57
CA LEU A 25 16.98 2.88 1.55
C LEU A 25 17.65 3.08 0.19
N ALA A 26 17.01 2.66 -0.90
CA ALA A 26 17.59 2.75 -2.26
C ALA A 26 17.17 4.03 -2.99
N GLY A 27 16.23 4.81 -2.47
CA GLY A 27 15.69 6.00 -3.12
C GLY A 27 14.57 5.66 -4.11
N ASN A 28 14.01 6.70 -4.75
CA ASN A 28 12.85 6.56 -5.63
C ASN A 28 13.11 5.65 -6.85
N ARG A 29 14.37 5.42 -7.23
CA ARG A 29 14.76 4.48 -8.30
C ARG A 29 14.35 3.01 -8.07
N ALA A 30 13.92 2.64 -6.85
CA ALA A 30 13.37 1.32 -6.57
C ALA A 30 11.98 1.09 -7.17
N TRP A 31 11.29 2.17 -7.59
CA TRP A 31 9.89 2.12 -8.05
C TRP A 31 9.62 1.09 -9.17
N PRO A 32 10.48 0.87 -10.19
CA PRO A 32 10.17 -0.08 -11.25
C PRO A 32 10.14 -1.52 -10.73
N GLY A 33 11.02 -1.86 -9.80
CA GLY A 33 11.06 -3.20 -9.19
C GLY A 33 9.86 -3.45 -8.29
N ILE A 34 9.43 -2.43 -7.54
CA ILE A 34 8.21 -2.49 -6.71
C ILE A 34 6.99 -2.69 -7.61
N TRP A 35 6.87 -1.88 -8.67
CA TRP A 35 5.75 -1.97 -9.61
C TRP A 35 5.68 -3.33 -10.29
N LEU A 36 6.81 -3.82 -10.82
CA LEU A 36 6.87 -5.14 -11.46
C LEU A 36 6.51 -6.26 -10.48
N GLY A 37 7.07 -6.25 -9.28
CA GLY A 37 6.78 -7.25 -8.25
C GLY A 37 5.30 -7.25 -7.85
N ALA A 38 4.74 -6.06 -7.59
CA ALA A 38 3.34 -5.91 -7.21
C ALA A 38 2.38 -6.29 -8.35
N ALA A 39 2.68 -5.88 -9.59
CA ALA A 39 1.88 -6.23 -10.76
C ALA A 39 1.89 -7.74 -11.01
N LEU A 40 3.06 -8.39 -11.00
CA LEU A 40 3.17 -9.83 -11.21
C LEU A 40 2.47 -10.63 -10.10
N ALA A 41 2.63 -10.22 -8.84
CA ALA A 41 1.92 -10.84 -7.73
C ALA A 41 0.40 -10.73 -7.88
N ASN A 42 -0.11 -9.59 -8.36
CA ASN A 42 -1.55 -9.39 -8.56
C ASN A 42 -2.08 -10.08 -9.82
N VAL A 43 -1.29 -10.23 -10.88
CA VAL A 43 -1.71 -11.00 -12.07
C VAL A 43 -2.00 -12.45 -11.69
N ALA A 44 -1.29 -13.01 -10.70
CA ALA A 44 -1.53 -14.38 -10.22
C ALA A 44 -2.81 -14.53 -9.36
N VAL A 45 -3.36 -13.42 -8.84
CA VAL A 45 -4.49 -13.43 -7.90
C VAL A 45 -5.76 -12.87 -8.53
N GLN A 46 -5.63 -11.83 -9.36
CA GLN A 46 -6.74 -11.11 -9.96
C GLN A 46 -7.17 -11.75 -11.28
N SER A 47 -8.47 -11.76 -11.54
CA SER A 47 -9.02 -12.22 -12.83
C SER A 47 -8.74 -11.24 -13.98
N SER A 48 -8.48 -9.96 -13.66
CA SER A 48 -8.20 -8.90 -14.63
C SER A 48 -6.75 -8.46 -14.56
N ALA A 49 -6.00 -8.67 -15.65
CA ALA A 49 -4.64 -8.15 -15.79
C ALA A 49 -4.61 -6.62 -15.68
N LEU A 50 -5.64 -5.93 -16.19
CA LEU A 50 -5.73 -4.47 -16.08
C LEU A 50 -5.86 -4.03 -14.62
N ALA A 51 -6.70 -4.70 -13.81
CA ALA A 51 -6.78 -4.43 -12.38
C ALA A 51 -5.44 -4.67 -11.68
N ALA A 52 -4.75 -5.76 -12.01
CA ALA A 52 -3.43 -6.06 -11.44
C ALA A 52 -2.38 -4.96 -11.72
N LEU A 53 -2.37 -4.39 -12.92
CA LEU A 53 -1.49 -3.27 -13.26
C LEU A 53 -1.83 -1.99 -12.48
N PHE A 54 -3.11 -1.70 -12.29
CA PHE A 54 -3.55 -0.57 -11.47
C PHE A 54 -3.22 -0.77 -9.99
N ILE A 55 -3.43 -1.96 -9.43
CA ILE A 55 -3.01 -2.29 -8.06
C ILE A 55 -1.50 -2.11 -7.91
N GLY A 56 -0.69 -2.63 -8.84
CA GLY A 56 0.76 -2.42 -8.83
C GLY A 56 1.14 -0.94 -8.85
N THR A 57 0.39 -0.13 -9.59
CA THR A 57 0.56 1.34 -9.64
C THR A 57 0.21 1.98 -8.30
N GLY A 58 -0.91 1.60 -7.68
CA GLY A 58 -1.32 2.08 -6.36
C GLY A 58 -0.30 1.79 -5.27
N ASN A 59 0.16 0.54 -5.17
CA ASN A 59 1.16 0.11 -4.20
C ASN A 59 2.51 0.82 -4.38
N THR A 60 2.90 1.06 -5.64
CA THR A 60 4.14 1.80 -5.93
C THR A 60 4.03 3.27 -5.53
N LEU A 61 2.88 3.91 -5.82
CA LEU A 61 2.63 5.28 -5.43
C LEU A 61 2.56 5.44 -3.91
N GLU A 62 1.92 4.51 -3.21
CA GLU A 62 1.94 4.46 -1.75
C GLU A 62 3.37 4.47 -1.21
N ALA A 63 4.23 3.58 -1.69
CA ALA A 63 5.62 3.51 -1.22
C ALA A 63 6.39 4.81 -1.49
N VAL A 64 6.23 5.41 -2.67
CA VAL A 64 6.92 6.65 -3.04
C VAL A 64 6.39 7.85 -2.25
N VAL A 65 5.08 7.96 -2.10
CA VAL A 65 4.44 9.05 -1.34
C VAL A 65 4.75 8.91 0.14
N GLY A 66 4.61 7.72 0.72
CA GLY A 66 4.96 7.44 2.12
C GLY A 66 6.42 7.79 2.42
N ALA A 67 7.35 7.38 1.54
CA ALA A 67 8.75 7.74 1.70
C ALA A 67 8.99 9.25 1.60
N SER A 68 8.26 9.95 0.73
CA SER A 68 8.35 11.40 0.57
C SER A 68 7.81 12.15 1.78
N LEU A 69 6.69 11.70 2.36
CA LEU A 69 6.11 12.27 3.57
C LEU A 69 7.04 12.06 4.77
N ILE A 70 7.59 10.86 4.94
CA ILE A 70 8.57 10.56 5.99
C ILE A 70 9.82 11.43 5.87
N ARG A 71 10.40 11.54 4.67
CA ARG A 71 11.56 12.41 4.43
C ARG A 71 11.27 13.87 4.75
N ARG A 72 10.05 14.33 4.46
CA ARG A 72 9.63 15.71 4.69
C ARG A 72 9.39 16.03 6.15
N PHE A 73 8.71 15.16 6.90
CA PHE A 73 8.24 15.47 8.25
C PHE A 73 9.12 14.94 9.37
N ILE A 74 9.84 13.84 9.13
CA ILE A 74 10.68 13.18 10.13
C ILE A 74 12.16 13.36 9.79
N GLY A 75 12.50 13.26 8.50
CA GLY A 75 13.88 13.26 8.03
C GLY A 75 14.45 11.84 8.05
N ALA A 76 14.67 11.28 6.87
CA ALA A 76 15.31 9.98 6.68
C ALA A 76 16.80 10.19 6.33
N PRO A 77 17.74 9.30 6.72
CA PRO A 77 17.52 7.92 7.15
C PRO A 77 17.44 7.63 8.66
N ARG A 78 17.64 8.59 9.58
CA ARG A 78 17.59 8.33 11.04
C ARG A 78 17.20 9.56 11.85
N ARG A 79 15.92 9.72 12.22
CA ARG A 79 15.46 10.72 13.21
C ARG A 79 14.12 10.34 13.89
N PHE A 80 14.03 9.17 14.52
CA PHE A 80 13.00 8.95 15.57
C PHE A 80 13.59 9.42 16.91
N GLU A 81 13.89 10.71 17.00
CA GLU A 81 14.55 11.29 18.17
C GLU A 81 13.52 11.74 19.22
N HIS A 82 12.27 11.96 18.81
CA HIS A 82 11.19 12.43 19.65
C HIS A 82 9.96 11.53 19.51
N GLY A 83 9.15 11.43 20.57
CA GLY A 83 7.89 10.67 20.52
C GLY A 83 6.91 11.18 19.46
N GLU A 84 7.00 12.46 19.09
CA GLU A 84 6.22 13.06 17.99
C GLU A 84 6.50 12.42 16.63
N ASP A 85 7.72 11.92 16.41
CA ASP A 85 8.13 11.31 15.14
C ASP A 85 7.34 10.02 14.86
N VAL A 86 6.91 9.32 15.92
CA VAL A 86 6.02 8.15 15.80
C VAL A 86 4.66 8.56 15.26
N PHE A 87 4.07 9.63 15.78
CA PHE A 87 2.77 10.13 15.29
C PHE A 87 2.86 10.63 13.86
N LYS A 88 3.95 11.34 13.50
CA LYS A 88 4.22 11.77 12.12
C LYS A 88 4.38 10.58 11.19
N PHE A 89 5.05 9.52 11.64
CA PHE A 89 5.22 8.29 10.86
C PHE A 89 3.87 7.63 10.61
N VAL A 90 3.12 7.31 11.66
CA VAL A 90 1.81 6.67 11.56
C VAL A 90 0.86 7.49 10.67
N GLY A 91 0.80 8.82 10.85
CA GLY A 91 -0.01 9.69 10.01
C GLY A 91 0.43 9.70 8.55
N SER A 92 1.74 9.74 8.27
CA SER A 92 2.27 9.70 6.90
C SER A 92 1.93 8.39 6.19
N ILE A 93 2.03 7.27 6.91
CA ILE A 93 1.71 5.94 6.37
C ILE A 93 0.21 5.80 6.15
N ALA A 94 -0.62 6.18 7.12
CA ALA A 94 -2.06 6.18 6.98
C ALA A 94 -2.52 6.96 5.74
N ILE A 95 -1.94 8.13 5.47
CA ILE A 95 -2.26 8.94 4.28
C ILE A 95 -1.78 8.24 3.00
N ALA A 96 -0.57 7.68 3.01
CA ALA A 96 -0.01 6.99 1.83
C ALA A 96 -0.83 5.75 1.46
N SER A 97 -1.23 4.92 2.44
CA SER A 97 -2.02 3.71 2.21
C SER A 97 -3.43 3.98 1.66
N MET A 98 -3.96 5.20 1.82
CA MET A 98 -5.23 5.58 1.16
C MET A 98 -5.09 5.54 -0.37
N ILE A 99 -3.90 5.79 -0.91
CA ILE A 99 -3.64 5.77 -2.37
C ILE A 99 -3.78 4.35 -2.90
N ALA A 100 -3.09 3.40 -2.27
CA ALA A 100 -3.14 1.98 -2.65
C ALA A 100 -4.55 1.42 -2.50
N ALA A 101 -5.20 1.62 -1.34
CA ALA A 101 -6.56 1.17 -1.10
C ALA A 101 -7.57 1.75 -2.12
N THR A 102 -7.45 3.04 -2.46
CA THR A 102 -8.34 3.68 -3.44
C THR A 102 -8.13 3.13 -4.83
N ILE A 103 -6.90 3.12 -5.34
CA ILE A 103 -6.59 2.66 -6.69
C ILE A 103 -6.89 1.16 -6.83
N GLY A 104 -6.50 0.36 -5.83
CA GLY A 104 -6.70 -1.08 -5.82
C GLY A 104 -8.17 -1.44 -5.86
N VAL A 105 -8.96 -1.00 -4.88
CA VAL A 105 -10.39 -1.37 -4.81
C VAL A 105 -11.17 -0.77 -5.97
N LEU A 106 -10.88 0.47 -6.39
CA LEU A 106 -11.52 1.07 -7.55
C LEU A 106 -11.27 0.26 -8.81
N SER A 107 -10.04 -0.24 -9.01
CA SER A 107 -9.71 -1.06 -10.18
C SER A 107 -10.49 -2.37 -10.20
N ILE A 108 -10.65 -3.04 -9.05
CA ILE A 108 -11.37 -4.32 -8.97
C ILE A 108 -12.86 -4.10 -9.21
N VAL A 109 -13.44 -3.07 -8.58
CA VAL A 109 -14.86 -2.73 -8.75
C VAL A 109 -15.16 -2.26 -10.18
N ALA A 110 -14.27 -1.47 -10.79
CA ALA A 110 -14.40 -1.03 -12.18
C ALA A 110 -14.34 -2.19 -13.19
N THR A 111 -13.66 -3.29 -12.85
CA THR A 111 -13.65 -4.52 -13.66
C THR A 111 -14.84 -5.44 -13.40
N GLY A 112 -15.73 -5.09 -12.47
CA GLY A 112 -16.93 -5.86 -12.12
C GLY A 112 -16.66 -7.09 -11.24
N ALA A 113 -15.45 -7.23 -10.69
CA ALA A 113 -15.10 -8.36 -9.83
C ALA A 113 -15.70 -8.25 -8.41
N ILE A 114 -16.05 -7.04 -7.95
CA ILE A 114 -16.83 -6.80 -6.73
C ILE A 114 -17.89 -5.73 -7.00
N PRO A 115 -19.09 -5.81 -6.38
CA PRO A 115 -20.09 -4.75 -6.46
C PRO A 115 -19.60 -3.42 -5.87
N TRP A 116 -20.04 -2.30 -6.45
CA TRP A 116 -19.77 -0.95 -5.92
C TRP A 116 -20.23 -0.76 -4.46
N ALA A 117 -21.30 -1.45 -4.06
CA ALA A 117 -21.82 -1.40 -2.69
C ALA A 117 -20.80 -1.92 -1.65
N ASP A 118 -19.91 -2.82 -2.05
CA ASP A 118 -18.92 -3.44 -1.16
C ASP A 118 -17.61 -2.65 -1.11
N PHE A 119 -17.47 -1.60 -1.93
CA PHE A 119 -16.28 -0.75 -2.00
C PHE A 119 -15.80 -0.28 -0.61
N PRO A 120 -16.64 0.28 0.28
CA PRO A 120 -16.16 0.82 1.56
C PRO A 120 -15.54 -0.25 2.46
N GLY A 121 -16.10 -1.46 2.48
CA GLY A 121 -15.61 -2.57 3.30
C GLY A 121 -14.26 -3.09 2.82
N HIS A 122 -14.11 -3.27 1.50
CA HIS A 122 -12.83 -3.67 0.91
C HIS A 122 -11.78 -2.57 1.06
N TRP A 123 -12.16 -1.31 0.84
CA TRP A 123 -11.25 -0.16 1.00
C TRP A 123 -10.72 -0.06 2.42
N TRP A 124 -11.61 -0.18 3.41
CA TRP A 124 -11.24 -0.13 4.82
C TRP A 124 -10.27 -1.25 5.21
N THR A 125 -10.58 -2.48 4.81
CA THR A 125 -9.72 -3.64 5.11
C THR A 125 -8.36 -3.52 4.46
N TRP A 126 -8.31 -3.06 3.21
CA TRP A 126 -7.06 -2.87 2.48
C TRP A 126 -6.20 -1.78 3.11
N TRP A 127 -6.79 -0.61 3.38
CA TRP A 127 -6.10 0.50 4.02
C TRP A 127 -5.49 0.11 5.37
N GLN A 128 -6.22 -0.66 6.18
CA GLN A 128 -5.72 -1.19 7.45
C GLN A 128 -4.56 -2.17 7.25
N GLY A 129 -4.69 -3.10 6.30
CA GLY A 129 -3.66 -4.12 6.03
C GLY A 129 -2.34 -3.49 5.59
N ASP A 130 -2.39 -2.49 4.71
CA ASP A 130 -1.20 -1.77 4.25
C ASP A 130 -0.59 -0.92 5.38
N THR A 131 -1.41 -0.15 6.08
CA THR A 131 -0.95 0.71 7.17
C THR A 131 -0.25 -0.10 8.27
N THR A 132 -0.86 -1.20 8.71
CA THR A 132 -0.29 -2.08 9.73
C THR A 132 0.93 -2.83 9.20
N GLY A 133 0.92 -3.28 7.94
CA GLY A 133 2.04 -3.95 7.30
C GLY A 133 3.28 -3.08 7.10
N ILE A 134 3.11 -1.75 7.09
CA ILE A 134 4.22 -0.80 7.09
C ILE A 134 4.73 -0.50 8.50
N ILE A 135 3.86 -0.51 9.50
CA ILE A 135 4.21 -0.18 10.89
C ILE A 135 5.00 -1.30 11.59
N ILE A 136 4.71 -2.56 11.24
CA ILE A 136 5.32 -3.77 11.83
C ILE A 136 6.58 -4.17 11.05
#